data_AF-A0A380C407-F1
#
_entry.id   AF-A0A380C407-F1
#
_cell.length_a   1.000
_cell.length_b   1.000
_cell.length_c   1.000
_cell.angle_alpha   90.00
_cell.angle_beta   90.00
_cell.angle_gamma   90.00
#
_symmetry.space_group_name_H-M   'P 1'
#
loop_
_entity.id
_entity.type
_entity.pdbx_description
1 polymer ?
#
loop_
_entity_poly.entity_id
_entity_poly.type
_entity_poly.pdbx_seq_one_letter_code
_entity_poly.pdbx_strand_id
1 'polypeptide(L)'
;MKNQINVLFVLIIFLLFGNVPFQSQAQLRFDVYSTQYHNVTSYNGYDSGVGSHTFHFSYNGTSINIPNWSVTARVKAPIVPESGNNVSGQPFPADKIGFRFTHDDAQSVNLSSIGATTALIPLQQSNEVFMIRNSKAPIFFQSQYNGYMQFRLYYTLQIAGGDYLDLLKNKDPYNIIVYGLPVQYTVYNEKGEAILSRDVYYRIQINNTLTGGSTEPDYSISIMENAKNGVLEFISYADYKRGVTAQYPDGLRINSITDFEVNIKALDPEFKNAANNTLDLSVLNLQLQPATDASKTYSNPILPISTSAQTYLIGTANKSKKKPQYFNIQYNASFDQQKLSTIKSGAYQTSIIYVLTPR
;
A
#
# COMPACT_ATOMS: atom_id res chain seq x y z
N MET A 1 -52.77 -50.90 16.26
CA MET A 1 -52.78 -49.62 15.51
C MET A 1 -51.90 -48.51 16.10
N LYS A 2 -51.72 -48.37 17.43
CA LYS A 2 -50.88 -47.30 18.03
C LYS A 2 -49.37 -47.39 17.76
N ASN A 3 -48.77 -48.58 17.61
CA ASN A 3 -47.33 -48.71 17.38
C ASN A 3 -46.87 -48.42 15.94
N GLN A 4 -47.75 -48.54 14.94
CA GLN A 4 -47.38 -48.29 13.53
C GLN A 4 -47.31 -46.79 13.21
N ILE A 5 -48.13 -45.97 13.89
CA ILE A 5 -48.15 -44.52 13.72
C ILE A 5 -46.85 -43.88 14.26
N ASN A 6 -46.30 -44.39 15.36
CA ASN A 6 -45.05 -43.87 15.94
C ASN A 6 -43.82 -44.21 15.09
N VAL A 7 -43.77 -45.38 14.47
CA VAL A 7 -42.66 -45.75 13.55
C VAL A 7 -42.73 -44.92 12.27
N LEU A 8 -43.93 -44.65 11.74
CA LEU A 8 -44.11 -43.80 10.57
C LEU A 8 -43.72 -42.33 10.86
N PHE A 9 -44.02 -41.82 12.06
CA PHE A 9 -43.67 -40.46 12.46
C PHE A 9 -42.15 -40.27 12.66
N VAL A 10 -41.46 -41.28 13.21
CA VAL A 10 -39.99 -41.26 13.35
C VAL A 10 -39.29 -41.34 11.99
N LEU A 11 -39.83 -42.12 11.04
CA LEU A 11 -39.27 -42.24 9.69
C LEU A 11 -39.39 -40.93 8.89
N ILE A 12 -40.52 -40.21 9.06
CA ILE A 12 -40.76 -38.92 8.39
C ILE A 12 -39.84 -37.81 8.94
N ILE A 13 -39.54 -37.82 10.25
CA ILE A 13 -38.58 -36.88 10.85
C ILE A 13 -37.16 -37.16 10.35
N PHE A 14 -36.77 -38.44 10.22
CA PHE A 14 -35.45 -38.79 9.68
C PHE A 14 -35.31 -38.44 8.18
N LEU A 15 -36.40 -38.50 7.41
CA LEU A 15 -36.41 -38.10 5.99
C LEU A 15 -36.46 -36.57 5.79
N LEU A 16 -37.10 -35.81 6.70
CA LEU A 16 -37.18 -34.35 6.63
C LEU A 16 -35.94 -33.63 7.17
N PHE A 17 -35.19 -34.25 8.08
CA PHE A 17 -33.97 -33.67 8.68
C PHE A 17 -32.66 -34.40 8.34
N GLY A 18 -32.71 -35.57 7.70
CA GLY A 18 -31.53 -36.39 7.40
C GLY A 18 -30.75 -35.99 6.14
N ASN A 19 -31.24 -35.03 5.35
CA ASN A 19 -30.62 -34.59 4.09
C ASN A 19 -30.34 -33.08 4.08
N VAL A 20 -29.81 -32.52 5.17
CA VAL A 20 -29.06 -31.27 5.07
C VAL A 20 -27.61 -31.67 4.80
N PRO A 21 -27.12 -31.63 3.54
CA PRO A 21 -25.70 -31.79 3.34
C PRO A 21 -25.01 -30.68 4.13
N PHE A 22 -24.24 -31.05 5.16
CA PHE A 22 -23.21 -30.19 5.71
C PHE A 22 -22.18 -29.96 4.60
N GLN A 23 -22.49 -29.06 3.67
CA GLN A 23 -21.50 -28.45 2.82
C GLN A 23 -20.68 -27.53 3.73
N SER A 24 -19.60 -28.07 4.29
CA SER A 24 -18.44 -27.25 4.59
C SER A 24 -18.05 -26.56 3.29
N GLN A 25 -18.57 -25.36 3.05
CA GLN A 25 -18.16 -24.57 1.91
C GLN A 25 -16.66 -24.38 2.02
N ALA A 26 -15.94 -24.87 1.01
CA ALA A 26 -14.53 -24.62 0.83
C ALA A 26 -14.29 -23.11 0.85
N GLN A 27 -13.70 -22.58 1.92
CA GLN A 27 -13.44 -21.15 2.07
C GLN A 27 -11.96 -20.87 1.89
N LEU A 28 -11.65 -19.87 1.05
CA LEU A 28 -10.34 -19.27 1.01
C LEU A 28 -10.02 -18.71 2.38
N ARG A 29 -8.81 -18.98 2.87
CA ARG A 29 -8.25 -18.44 4.10
C ARG A 29 -7.11 -17.52 3.74
N PHE A 30 -7.01 -16.44 4.50
CA PHE A 30 -5.94 -15.46 4.42
C PHE A 30 -5.45 -15.23 5.83
N ASP A 31 -4.19 -15.56 6.10
CA ASP A 31 -3.56 -15.38 7.40
C ASP A 31 -2.30 -14.52 7.24
N VAL A 32 -1.98 -13.78 8.29
CA VAL A 32 -0.78 -12.94 8.34
C VAL A 32 0.10 -13.42 9.48
N TYR A 33 1.27 -13.93 9.13
CA TYR A 33 2.29 -14.31 10.11
C TYR A 33 3.33 -13.21 10.21
N SER A 34 3.75 -12.89 11.43
CA SER A 34 4.71 -11.80 11.65
C SER A 34 5.43 -11.87 12.98
N THR A 35 6.65 -11.33 13.01
CA THR A 35 7.29 -10.93 14.27
C THR A 35 6.59 -9.70 14.85
N GLN A 36 6.17 -9.76 16.12
CA GLN A 36 5.35 -8.69 16.70
C GLN A 36 6.14 -7.49 17.22
N TYR A 37 7.44 -7.63 17.50
CA TYR A 37 8.26 -6.58 18.13
C TYR A 37 9.34 -6.05 17.18
N HIS A 38 9.41 -4.72 17.07
CA HIS A 38 10.33 -3.99 16.20
C HIS A 38 11.12 -3.02 17.07
N ASN A 39 12.41 -3.29 17.27
CA ASN A 39 13.23 -2.54 18.22
C ASN A 39 14.12 -1.52 17.51
N VAL A 40 13.78 -0.24 17.63
CA VAL A 40 14.53 0.89 17.11
C VAL A 40 15.62 1.26 18.11
N THR A 41 16.86 0.89 17.79
CA THR A 41 18.04 1.07 18.65
C THR A 41 19.06 2.06 18.07
N SER A 42 18.78 2.62 16.89
CA SER A 42 19.63 3.59 16.20
C SER A 42 18.81 4.63 15.47
N TYR A 43 19.41 5.78 15.18
CA TYR A 43 18.76 6.80 14.33
C TYR A 43 18.63 6.39 12.87
N ASN A 44 19.23 5.27 12.45
CA ASN A 44 19.04 4.72 11.10
C ASN A 44 17.66 4.06 10.93
N GLY A 45 16.87 3.95 12.01
CA GLY A 45 15.56 3.31 11.98
C GLY A 45 15.65 1.81 12.24
N TYR A 46 14.76 1.06 11.61
CA TYR A 46 14.68 -0.40 11.77
C TYR A 46 14.19 -1.05 10.48
N ASP A 47 14.85 -2.15 10.09
CA ASP A 47 14.38 -3.04 9.04
C ASP A 47 14.15 -4.43 9.62
N SER A 48 12.94 -4.95 9.47
CA SER A 48 12.67 -6.35 9.82
C SER A 48 13.44 -7.27 8.89
N GLY A 49 13.92 -8.41 9.39
CA GLY A 49 14.61 -9.41 8.58
C GLY A 49 13.77 -9.95 7.41
N VAL A 50 14.42 -10.39 6.34
CA VAL A 50 13.75 -11.02 5.20
C VAL A 50 12.94 -12.24 5.67
N GLY A 51 11.67 -12.33 5.23
CA GLY A 51 10.77 -13.42 5.64
C GLY A 51 10.18 -13.30 7.04
N SER A 52 10.41 -12.19 7.74
CA SER A 52 9.83 -11.92 9.07
C SER A 52 8.30 -11.76 9.04
N HIS A 53 7.74 -11.41 7.89
CA HIS A 53 6.32 -11.26 7.68
C HIS A 53 5.85 -12.00 6.44
N THR A 54 4.66 -12.58 6.51
CA THR A 54 4.12 -13.46 5.47
C THR A 54 2.61 -13.28 5.34
N PHE A 55 2.15 -13.08 4.12
CA PHE A 55 0.78 -13.35 3.72
C PHE A 55 0.65 -14.80 3.30
N HIS A 56 -0.22 -15.54 3.97
CA HIS A 56 -0.48 -16.94 3.68
C HIS A 56 -1.91 -17.10 3.20
N PHE A 57 -2.05 -17.54 1.95
CA PHE A 57 -3.33 -17.89 1.37
C PHE A 57 -3.45 -19.41 1.33
N SER A 58 -4.58 -19.94 1.76
CA SER A 58 -4.86 -21.38 1.67
C SER A 58 -6.31 -21.66 1.31
N TYR A 59 -6.54 -22.74 0.57
CA TYR A 59 -7.87 -23.16 0.13
C TYR A 59 -7.93 -24.70 0.16
N ASN A 60 -9.02 -25.24 0.70
CA ASN A 60 -9.33 -26.66 0.67
C ASN A 60 -10.70 -26.84 0.02
N GLY A 61 -10.73 -27.44 -1.17
CA GLY A 61 -11.92 -27.56 -1.99
C GLY A 61 -11.64 -28.13 -3.37
N THR A 62 -12.62 -28.03 -4.26
CA THR A 62 -12.53 -28.54 -5.64
C THR A 62 -12.21 -27.44 -6.65
N SER A 63 -12.68 -26.21 -6.45
CA SER A 63 -12.40 -25.11 -7.38
C SER A 63 -12.53 -23.73 -6.77
N ILE A 64 -11.57 -22.85 -7.04
CA ILE A 64 -11.63 -21.42 -6.77
C ILE A 64 -11.01 -20.66 -7.95
N ASN A 65 -11.60 -19.52 -8.30
CA ASN A 65 -11.02 -18.59 -9.26
C ASN A 65 -11.40 -17.17 -8.83
N ILE A 66 -10.45 -16.42 -8.29
CA ILE A 66 -10.63 -15.01 -7.94
C ILE A 66 -9.65 -14.21 -8.79
N PRO A 67 -10.09 -13.70 -9.95
CA PRO A 67 -9.29 -12.79 -10.77
C PRO A 67 -9.21 -11.40 -10.14
N ASN A 68 -8.24 -10.58 -10.59
CA ASN A 68 -8.13 -9.16 -10.27
C ASN A 68 -8.19 -8.80 -8.77
N TRP A 69 -7.83 -9.74 -7.89
CA TRP A 69 -7.89 -9.52 -6.45
C TRP A 69 -6.85 -8.47 -6.01
N SER A 70 -7.14 -7.83 -4.88
CA SER A 70 -6.25 -6.82 -4.29
C SER A 70 -6.02 -7.08 -2.81
N VAL A 71 -4.92 -6.55 -2.27
CA VAL A 71 -4.60 -6.53 -0.84
C VAL A 71 -4.26 -5.12 -0.43
N THR A 72 -4.96 -4.60 0.57
CA THR A 72 -4.65 -3.31 1.18
C THR A 72 -4.16 -3.47 2.60
N ALA A 73 -3.46 -2.45 3.10
CA ALA A 73 -3.10 -2.28 4.49
C ALA A 73 -3.66 -0.93 4.99
N ARG A 74 -4.22 -0.90 6.20
CA ARG A 74 -4.74 0.31 6.84
C ARG A 74 -4.34 0.37 8.30
N VAL A 75 -3.83 1.53 8.73
CA VAL A 75 -3.62 1.83 10.15
C VAL A 75 -4.99 2.18 10.77
N LYS A 76 -5.52 1.32 11.65
CA LYS A 76 -6.91 1.42 12.16
C LYS A 76 -7.11 2.57 13.17
N ALA A 77 -6.04 2.98 13.84
CA ALA A 77 -6.08 4.00 14.88
C ALA A 77 -4.72 4.70 14.96
N PRO A 78 -4.63 5.91 15.54
CA PRO A 78 -3.36 6.59 15.76
C PRO A 78 -2.36 5.69 16.51
N ILE A 79 -1.09 5.72 16.09
CA ILE A 79 -0.02 4.90 16.66
C ILE A 79 0.47 5.58 17.94
N VAL A 80 -0.10 5.23 19.08
CA VAL A 80 0.17 5.87 20.38
C VAL A 80 0.99 4.96 21.30
N PRO A 81 1.66 5.51 22.32
CA PRO A 81 2.33 4.70 23.34
C PRO A 81 1.33 3.78 24.06
N GLU A 82 1.59 2.48 24.07
CA GLU A 82 0.98 1.50 24.98
C GLU A 82 1.63 1.55 26.36
N SER A 83 2.92 1.92 26.40
CA SER A 83 3.72 2.07 27.61
C SER A 83 4.76 3.18 27.42
N GLY A 84 4.95 3.99 28.46
CA GLY A 84 5.76 5.20 28.42
C GLY A 84 4.99 6.42 27.91
N ASN A 85 5.61 7.60 28.02
CA ASN A 85 5.04 8.85 27.53
C ASN A 85 6.06 9.51 26.63
N ASN A 86 5.74 9.82 25.38
CA ASN A 86 6.74 10.37 24.48
C ASN A 86 6.99 11.87 24.70
N VAL A 87 8.16 12.35 24.28
CA VAL A 87 8.57 13.75 24.46
C VAL A 87 7.57 14.72 23.81
N SER A 88 7.11 14.43 22.59
CA SER A 88 6.23 15.32 21.82
C SER A 88 4.75 15.31 22.21
N GLY A 89 4.26 14.24 22.85
CA GLY A 89 2.82 14.01 23.03
C GLY A 89 2.06 13.65 21.75
N GLN A 90 2.75 13.46 20.63
CA GLN A 90 2.13 13.17 19.33
C GLN A 90 2.20 11.68 18.97
N PRO A 91 1.26 11.13 18.17
CA PRO A 91 1.38 9.77 17.67
C PRO A 91 2.65 9.54 16.83
N PHE A 92 3.11 8.29 16.76
CA PHE A 92 4.13 7.88 15.80
C PHE A 92 3.60 8.12 14.37
N PRO A 93 4.34 8.80 13.48
CA PRO A 93 3.87 9.09 12.12
C PRO A 93 3.76 7.81 11.28
N ALA A 94 2.56 7.51 10.77
CA ALA A 94 2.31 6.30 9.97
C ALA A 94 3.15 6.26 8.68
N ASP A 95 3.42 7.41 8.06
CA ASP A 95 4.22 7.54 6.82
C ASP A 95 5.71 7.23 7.02
N LYS A 96 6.17 7.09 8.27
CA LYS A 96 7.51 6.61 8.62
C LYS A 96 7.61 5.10 8.70
N ILE A 97 6.51 4.39 8.46
CA ILE A 97 6.44 2.93 8.47
C ILE A 97 6.06 2.49 7.07
N GLY A 98 6.76 1.51 6.51
CA GLY A 98 6.47 1.02 5.17
C GLY A 98 6.64 -0.49 5.06
N PHE A 99 5.98 -1.04 4.05
CA PHE A 99 6.06 -2.45 3.70
C PHE A 99 6.72 -2.64 2.35
N ARG A 100 7.48 -3.72 2.21
CA ARG A 100 8.11 -4.08 0.94
C ARG A 100 8.06 -5.59 0.76
N PHE A 101 7.53 -6.05 -0.36
CA PHE A 101 7.63 -7.46 -0.73
C PHE A 101 9.10 -7.83 -1.00
N THR A 102 9.49 -9.01 -0.54
CA THR A 102 10.87 -9.51 -0.68
C THR A 102 10.93 -10.69 -1.63
N HIS A 103 10.13 -11.72 -1.37
CA HIS A 103 10.08 -12.94 -2.17
C HIS A 103 8.74 -13.65 -1.98
N ASP A 104 8.55 -14.75 -2.70
CA ASP A 104 7.42 -15.67 -2.61
C ASP A 104 7.93 -17.12 -2.51
N ASP A 105 7.04 -18.08 -2.28
CA ASP A 105 7.38 -19.50 -2.24
C ASP A 105 7.35 -20.20 -3.62
N ALA A 106 7.32 -19.43 -4.71
CA ALA A 106 7.29 -19.88 -6.10
C ALA A 106 6.20 -20.92 -6.40
N GLN A 107 5.07 -20.85 -5.69
CA GLN A 107 3.91 -21.73 -5.88
C GLN A 107 3.00 -21.19 -7.00
N SER A 108 1.69 -21.45 -6.90
CA SER A 108 0.65 -21.05 -7.86
C SER A 108 0.60 -19.54 -8.13
N VAL A 109 1.09 -18.72 -7.20
CA VAL A 109 1.08 -17.26 -7.26
C VAL A 109 2.46 -16.76 -6.84
N ASN A 110 3.08 -15.89 -7.65
CA ASN A 110 4.38 -15.28 -7.35
C ASN A 110 4.32 -13.76 -7.55
N LEU A 111 5.28 -13.02 -6.98
CA LEU A 111 5.26 -11.56 -6.97
C LEU A 111 5.22 -10.96 -8.38
N SER A 112 5.92 -11.57 -9.33
CA SER A 112 5.94 -11.09 -10.72
C SER A 112 4.61 -11.31 -11.43
N SER A 113 3.98 -12.47 -11.24
CA SER A 113 2.73 -12.84 -11.90
C SER A 113 1.54 -12.04 -11.41
N ILE A 114 1.58 -11.56 -10.16
CA ILE A 114 0.55 -10.68 -9.60
C ILE A 114 0.83 -9.20 -9.85
N GLY A 115 2.01 -8.87 -10.39
CA GLY A 115 2.43 -7.47 -10.59
C GLY A 115 2.71 -6.73 -9.28
N ALA A 116 3.14 -7.42 -8.23
CA ALA A 116 3.51 -6.78 -6.97
C ALA A 116 4.77 -5.92 -7.12
N THR A 117 4.81 -4.81 -6.40
CA THR A 117 6.00 -3.95 -6.32
C THR A 117 6.94 -4.39 -5.20
N THR A 118 8.24 -4.39 -5.48
CA THR A 118 9.30 -4.54 -4.46
C THR A 118 9.83 -3.17 -3.99
N ALA A 119 9.20 -2.07 -4.40
CA ALA A 119 9.45 -0.77 -3.80
C ALA A 119 8.81 -0.69 -2.40
N LEU A 120 9.33 0.19 -1.55
CA LEU A 120 8.73 0.48 -0.26
C LEU A 120 7.37 1.17 -0.45
N ILE A 121 6.36 0.67 0.24
CA ILE A 121 4.99 1.20 0.27
C ILE A 121 4.78 1.80 1.66
N PRO A 122 4.87 3.14 1.83
CA PRO A 122 4.63 3.77 3.12
C PRO A 122 3.16 3.65 3.52
N LEU A 123 2.91 3.45 4.81
CA LEU A 123 1.57 3.48 5.36
C LEU A 123 1.01 4.91 5.38
N GLN A 124 -0.30 5.01 5.45
CA GLN A 124 -1.00 6.27 5.63
C GLN A 124 -1.89 6.20 6.86
N GLN A 125 -2.04 7.33 7.54
CA GLN A 125 -2.97 7.42 8.66
C GLN A 125 -4.40 7.29 8.14
N SER A 126 -5.15 6.33 8.68
CA SER A 126 -6.59 6.13 8.46
C SER A 126 -7.03 5.82 7.00
N ASN A 127 -6.11 5.77 6.04
CA ASN A 127 -6.38 5.39 4.65
C ASN A 127 -5.88 3.97 4.35
N GLU A 128 -6.54 3.32 3.39
CA GLU A 128 -6.03 2.09 2.81
C GLU A 128 -4.93 2.38 1.80
N VAL A 129 -3.83 1.62 1.91
CA VAL A 129 -2.74 1.64 0.95
C VAL A 129 -2.68 0.28 0.28
N PHE A 130 -2.68 0.27 -1.05
CA PHE A 130 -2.59 -0.97 -1.80
C PHE A 130 -1.19 -1.56 -1.70
N MET A 131 -1.11 -2.80 -1.20
CA MET A 131 0.10 -3.61 -1.27
C MET A 131 0.13 -4.40 -2.58
N ILE A 132 -1.02 -4.98 -2.94
CA ILE A 132 -1.26 -5.61 -4.24
C ILE A 132 -2.51 -4.96 -4.80
N ARG A 133 -2.41 -4.41 -5.99
CA ARG A 133 -3.54 -3.78 -6.67
C ARG A 133 -3.82 -4.53 -7.95
N ASN A 134 -5.06 -4.99 -8.12
CA ASN A 134 -5.54 -5.65 -9.33
C ASN A 134 -4.57 -6.74 -9.82
N SER A 135 -4.40 -7.80 -9.05
CA SER A 135 -3.48 -8.87 -9.37
C SER A 135 -3.64 -9.36 -10.81
N LYS A 136 -2.51 -9.42 -11.54
CA LYS A 136 -2.45 -9.90 -12.93
C LYS A 136 -2.60 -11.42 -13.05
N ALA A 137 -2.57 -12.14 -11.94
CA ALA A 137 -2.84 -13.58 -11.86
C ALA A 137 -3.96 -13.87 -10.85
N PRO A 138 -4.90 -14.79 -11.17
CA PRO A 138 -5.97 -15.13 -10.25
C PRO A 138 -5.47 -15.94 -9.05
N ILE A 139 -6.20 -15.88 -7.93
CA ILE A 139 -6.16 -16.97 -6.94
C ILE A 139 -6.96 -18.12 -7.56
N PHE A 140 -6.24 -19.13 -8.07
CA PHE A 140 -6.84 -20.20 -8.86
C PHE A 140 -6.42 -21.58 -8.35
N PHE A 141 -7.41 -22.46 -8.16
CA PHE A 141 -7.20 -23.88 -7.95
C PHE A 141 -8.35 -24.65 -8.58
N GLN A 142 -8.05 -25.80 -9.19
CA GLN A 142 -9.06 -26.72 -9.70
C GLN A 142 -8.56 -28.15 -9.52
N SER A 143 -9.41 -29.01 -8.96
CA SER A 143 -9.15 -30.42 -8.76
C SER A 143 -10.43 -31.22 -8.93
N GLN A 144 -10.34 -32.37 -9.61
CA GLN A 144 -11.47 -33.31 -9.77
C GLN A 144 -11.84 -33.98 -8.43
N TYR A 145 -10.89 -34.03 -7.50
CA TYR A 145 -11.07 -34.48 -6.13
C TYR A 145 -10.95 -33.30 -5.16
N ASN A 146 -11.42 -33.44 -3.93
CA ASN A 146 -11.11 -32.42 -2.91
C ASN A 146 -9.59 -32.28 -2.75
N GLY A 147 -9.08 -31.06 -2.85
CA GLY A 147 -7.64 -30.79 -2.87
C GLY A 147 -7.27 -29.57 -2.04
N TYR A 148 -5.97 -29.30 -1.96
CA TYR A 148 -5.42 -28.21 -1.16
C TYR A 148 -4.48 -27.33 -1.99
N MET A 149 -4.70 -26.01 -1.92
CA MET A 149 -3.81 -24.99 -2.47
C MET A 149 -3.29 -24.12 -1.33
N GLN A 150 -2.02 -23.74 -1.41
CA GLN A 150 -1.48 -22.64 -0.63
C GLN A 150 -0.43 -21.87 -1.43
N PHE A 151 -0.20 -20.62 -1.05
CA PHE A 151 0.95 -19.84 -1.47
C PHE A 151 1.29 -18.79 -0.41
N ARG A 152 2.54 -18.32 -0.40
CA ARG A 152 3.05 -17.35 0.56
C ARG A 152 3.75 -16.19 -0.13
N LEU A 153 3.42 -14.98 0.30
CA LEU A 153 4.08 -13.76 -0.13
C LEU A 153 4.78 -13.14 1.08
N TYR A 154 6.09 -12.98 1.01
CA TYR A 154 6.91 -12.50 2.12
C TYR A 154 7.20 -11.00 1.96
N TYR A 155 7.10 -10.28 3.07
CA TYR A 155 7.39 -8.85 3.11
C TYR A 155 8.20 -8.48 4.34
N THR A 156 8.76 -7.27 4.31
CA THR A 156 9.46 -6.65 5.44
C THR A 156 8.73 -5.38 5.85
N LEU A 157 8.70 -5.12 7.15
CA LEU A 157 8.37 -3.82 7.75
C LEU A 157 9.67 -3.02 7.89
N GLN A 158 9.63 -1.78 7.39
CA GLN A 158 10.68 -0.79 7.59
C GLN A 158 10.14 0.39 8.41
N ILE A 159 10.93 0.85 9.37
CA ILE A 159 10.73 2.09 10.11
C ILE A 159 11.85 3.03 9.69
N ALA A 160 11.48 4.17 9.09
CA ALA A 160 12.43 5.15 8.62
C ALA A 160 13.27 5.73 9.78
N GLY A 161 14.56 5.91 9.56
CA GLY A 161 15.44 6.64 10.46
C GLY A 161 15.22 8.16 10.44
N GLY A 162 15.86 8.86 11.38
CA GLY A 162 15.96 10.32 11.42
C GLY A 162 15.72 10.94 12.80
N ASP A 163 15.99 12.24 12.89
CA ASP A 163 15.97 13.03 14.14
C ASP A 163 14.58 13.05 14.79
N TYR A 164 13.51 12.83 14.01
CA TYR A 164 12.14 12.73 14.53
C TYR A 164 11.98 11.67 15.63
N LEU A 165 12.85 10.66 15.65
CA LEU A 165 12.86 9.63 16.69
C LEU A 165 13.14 10.22 18.09
N ASP A 166 13.85 11.36 18.20
CA ASP A 166 14.06 12.03 19.49
C ASP A 166 12.76 12.51 20.13
N LEU A 167 11.82 12.98 19.31
CA LEU A 167 10.50 13.42 19.75
C LEU A 167 9.59 12.25 20.17
N LEU A 168 9.96 11.03 19.78
CA LEU A 168 9.21 9.81 20.02
C LEU A 168 9.81 8.96 21.15
N LYS A 169 10.98 9.30 21.70
CA LYS A 169 11.54 8.68 22.90
C LYS A 169 10.67 8.90 24.13
N ASN A 170 10.86 8.09 25.17
CA ASN A 170 10.18 8.28 26.44
C ASN A 170 10.67 9.55 27.14
N LYS A 171 9.76 10.26 27.83
CA LYS A 171 10.09 11.38 28.72
C LYS A 171 10.92 10.91 29.91
N ASP A 172 10.66 9.70 30.39
CA ASP A 172 11.51 9.06 31.39
C ASP A 172 12.74 8.45 30.72
N PRO A 173 13.95 8.99 30.95
CA PRO A 173 15.17 8.58 30.25
C PRO A 173 15.59 7.13 30.54
N TYR A 174 15.06 6.49 31.58
CA TYR A 174 15.45 5.12 31.97
C TYR A 174 14.54 4.03 31.41
N ASN A 175 13.42 4.40 30.76
CA ASN A 175 12.41 3.44 30.32
C ASN A 175 12.22 3.45 28.81
N ILE A 176 12.23 2.27 28.19
CA ILE A 176 11.87 2.10 26.78
C ILE A 176 10.39 2.45 26.60
N ILE A 177 10.07 3.18 25.53
CA ILE A 177 8.69 3.45 25.12
C ILE A 177 8.23 2.40 24.11
N VAL A 178 6.97 1.98 24.20
CA VAL A 178 6.37 0.98 23.31
C VAL A 178 5.14 1.58 22.65
N TYR A 179 5.13 1.63 21.32
CA TYR A 179 4.01 2.08 20.52
C TYR A 179 3.24 0.90 19.93
N GLY A 180 1.91 1.03 19.93
CA GLY A 180 1.01 0.06 19.32
C GLY A 180 0.63 0.45 17.90
N LEU A 181 0.91 -0.43 16.95
CA LEU A 181 0.60 -0.28 15.53
C LEU A 181 -0.51 -1.29 15.15
N PRO A 182 -1.79 -0.87 15.16
CA PRO A 182 -2.90 -1.71 14.69
C PRO A 182 -3.06 -1.59 13.16
N VAL A 183 -2.72 -2.66 12.44
CA VAL A 183 -2.86 -2.74 10.98
C VAL A 183 -3.97 -3.71 10.61
N GLN A 184 -4.86 -3.30 9.73
CA GLN A 184 -5.80 -4.18 9.07
C GLN A 184 -5.32 -4.47 7.66
N TYR A 185 -5.26 -5.75 7.29
CA TYR A 185 -5.07 -6.20 5.94
C TYR A 185 -6.40 -6.69 5.37
N THR A 186 -6.77 -6.23 4.18
CA THR A 186 -8.05 -6.61 3.55
C THR A 186 -7.81 -7.12 2.14
N VAL A 187 -8.41 -8.27 1.83
CA VAL A 187 -8.41 -8.87 0.49
C VAL A 187 -9.72 -8.51 -0.19
N TYR A 188 -9.62 -7.98 -1.39
CA TYR A 188 -10.76 -7.61 -2.23
C TYR A 188 -10.86 -8.50 -3.45
N ASN A 189 -12.09 -8.79 -3.90
CA ASN A 189 -12.33 -9.43 -5.20
C ASN A 189 -12.33 -8.40 -6.34
N GLU A 190 -12.56 -8.86 -7.58
CA GLU A 190 -12.60 -8.01 -8.78
C GLU A 190 -13.67 -6.91 -8.78
N LYS A 191 -14.69 -7.03 -7.93
CA LYS A 191 -15.77 -6.05 -7.76
C LYS A 191 -15.45 -5.00 -6.69
N GLY A 192 -14.28 -5.09 -6.06
CA GLY A 192 -13.92 -4.25 -4.93
C GLY A 192 -14.66 -4.62 -3.63
N GLU A 193 -15.23 -5.82 -3.55
CA GLU A 193 -15.87 -6.30 -2.32
C GLU A 193 -14.82 -6.95 -1.42
N ALA A 194 -14.81 -6.58 -0.13
CA ALA A 194 -13.93 -7.20 0.85
C ALA A 194 -14.36 -8.66 1.07
N ILE A 195 -13.50 -9.61 0.72
CA ILE A 195 -13.77 -11.04 0.85
C ILE A 195 -13.09 -11.65 2.08
N LEU A 196 -11.96 -11.10 2.52
CA LEU A 196 -11.23 -11.53 3.71
C LEU A 196 -10.59 -10.31 4.40
N SER A 197 -10.47 -10.35 5.71
CA SER A 197 -9.78 -9.32 6.49
C SER A 197 -9.03 -9.95 7.67
N ARG A 198 -7.87 -9.37 8.02
CA ARG A 198 -7.06 -9.74 9.17
C ARG A 198 -6.51 -8.51 9.87
N ASP A 199 -6.81 -8.40 11.15
CA ASP A 199 -6.19 -7.40 12.03
C ASP A 199 -4.90 -7.98 12.62
N VAL A 200 -3.81 -7.23 12.51
CA VAL A 200 -2.50 -7.55 13.07
C VAL A 200 -2.05 -6.39 13.93
N TYR A 201 -1.50 -6.73 15.09
CA TYR A 201 -1.06 -5.74 16.07
C TYR A 201 0.45 -5.87 16.26
N TYR A 202 1.18 -4.85 15.79
CA TYR A 202 2.62 -4.76 15.92
C TYR A 202 2.99 -3.83 17.07
N ARG A 203 4.17 -4.05 17.65
CA ARG A 203 4.78 -3.20 18.66
C ARG A 203 6.09 -2.63 18.15
N ILE A 204 6.24 -1.32 18.33
CA ILE A 204 7.47 -0.60 18.03
C ILE A 204 8.07 -0.15 19.35
N GLN A 205 9.27 -0.61 19.65
CA GLN A 205 10.03 -0.22 20.82
C GLN A 205 11.08 0.80 20.39
N ILE A 206 11.12 1.95 21.05
CA ILE A 206 12.17 2.94 20.82
C ILE A 206 13.04 3.01 22.05
N ASN A 207 14.32 2.64 21.91
CA ASN A 207 15.29 2.84 22.97
C ASN A 207 15.54 4.33 23.20
N ASN A 208 15.64 4.74 24.46
CA ASN A 208 16.01 6.12 24.78
C ASN A 208 17.45 6.46 24.34
N THR A 209 18.34 5.48 24.39
CA THR A 209 19.71 5.62 23.88
C THR A 209 19.77 5.02 22.49
N LEU A 210 19.63 5.89 21.48
CA LEU A 210 19.82 5.53 20.08
C LEU A 210 21.29 5.71 19.69
N THR A 211 21.82 4.72 18.98
CA THR A 211 23.17 4.74 18.40
C THR A 211 23.20 5.41 17.03
N GLY A 212 24.39 5.79 16.54
CA GLY A 212 24.59 6.47 15.25
C GLY A 212 23.95 7.85 15.24
N GLY A 213 24.70 8.90 15.60
CA GLY A 213 24.18 10.21 16.01
C GLY A 213 22.99 10.75 15.20
N SER A 214 22.11 11.50 15.89
CA SER A 214 20.93 12.17 15.32
C SER A 214 21.34 12.98 14.09
N THR A 215 21.10 12.40 12.92
CA THR A 215 21.29 13.07 11.65
C THR A 215 20.13 12.73 10.73
N GLU A 216 19.59 13.76 10.09
CA GLU A 216 18.73 13.60 8.94
C GLU A 216 19.41 12.67 7.90
N PRO A 217 18.65 11.78 7.25
CA PRO A 217 19.19 10.88 6.26
C PRO A 217 19.83 11.66 5.10
N ASP A 218 20.89 11.10 4.54
CA ASP A 218 21.62 11.68 3.39
C ASP A 218 20.69 11.96 2.19
N TYR A 219 19.63 11.16 2.09
CA TYR A 219 18.62 11.22 1.05
C TYR A 219 17.24 11.03 1.68
N SER A 220 16.31 11.92 1.38
CA SER A 220 14.90 11.69 1.68
C SER A 220 14.01 12.28 0.60
N ILE A 221 12.88 11.62 0.39
CA ILE A 221 11.81 12.06 -0.48
C ILE A 221 10.51 11.97 0.29
N SER A 222 9.64 12.96 0.15
CA SER A 222 8.33 12.97 0.80
C SER A 222 7.33 13.69 -0.08
N ILE A 223 6.15 13.09 -0.23
CA ILE A 223 4.98 13.77 -0.79
C ILE A 223 4.29 14.51 0.35
N MET A 224 4.12 15.82 0.18
CA MET A 224 3.51 16.70 1.16
C MET A 224 2.00 16.44 1.24
N GLU A 225 1.37 16.76 2.38
CA GLU A 225 -0.03 16.41 2.67
C GLU A 225 -1.00 16.89 1.59
N ASN A 226 -0.79 18.12 1.09
CA ASN A 226 -1.60 18.70 0.00
C ASN A 226 -1.52 17.90 -1.31
N ALA A 227 -0.47 17.12 -1.51
CA ALA A 227 -0.18 16.40 -2.75
C ALA A 227 -0.37 14.87 -2.62
N LYS A 228 -0.68 14.34 -1.44
CA LYS A 228 -0.87 12.89 -1.21
C LYS A 228 -2.06 12.32 -1.99
N ASN A 229 -3.13 13.09 -2.10
CA ASN A 229 -4.34 12.73 -2.84
C ASN A 229 -4.55 13.73 -3.97
N GLY A 230 -4.03 13.40 -5.16
CA GLY A 230 -4.23 14.22 -6.35
C GLY A 230 -5.63 14.01 -6.94
N VAL A 231 -6.43 15.07 -7.01
CA VAL A 231 -7.77 15.07 -7.63
C VAL A 231 -7.75 15.94 -8.89
N LEU A 232 -8.30 15.40 -9.99
CA LEU A 232 -8.56 16.12 -11.23
C LEU A 232 -10.03 15.92 -11.60
N GLU A 233 -10.80 17.00 -11.57
CA GLU A 233 -12.25 16.96 -11.80
C GLU A 233 -12.59 17.49 -13.20
N PHE A 234 -13.32 16.68 -13.97
CA PHE A 234 -13.88 17.10 -15.25
C PHE A 234 -15.37 17.33 -15.06
N ILE A 235 -15.79 18.60 -14.99
CA ILE A 235 -17.17 18.99 -14.65
C ILE A 235 -17.89 19.55 -15.89
N SER A 236 -17.18 20.37 -16.66
CA SER A 236 -17.74 21.08 -17.81
C SER A 236 -17.34 20.43 -19.14
N TYR A 237 -18.13 20.68 -20.19
CA TYR A 237 -17.74 20.32 -21.55
C TYR A 237 -16.37 20.92 -21.95
N ALA A 238 -16.05 22.11 -21.44
CA ALA A 238 -14.76 22.75 -21.71
C ALA A 238 -13.60 21.95 -21.09
N ASP A 239 -13.80 21.36 -19.92
CA ASP A 239 -12.81 20.52 -19.23
C ASP A 239 -12.51 19.26 -20.06
N TYR A 240 -13.56 18.60 -20.56
CA TYR A 240 -13.39 17.43 -21.44
C TYR A 240 -12.71 17.78 -22.77
N LYS A 241 -12.93 19.00 -23.28
CA LYS A 241 -12.35 19.44 -24.55
C LYS A 241 -10.90 19.93 -24.43
N ARG A 242 -10.54 20.60 -23.32
CA ARG A 242 -9.24 21.25 -23.13
C ARG A 242 -8.31 20.51 -22.17
N GLY A 243 -8.85 19.54 -21.43
CA GLY A 243 -8.15 18.95 -20.30
C GLY A 243 -8.25 19.83 -19.06
N VAL A 244 -7.79 19.27 -17.94
CA VAL A 244 -7.73 19.93 -16.64
C VAL A 244 -6.31 19.82 -16.09
N THR A 245 -5.91 20.83 -15.32
CA THR A 245 -4.60 20.87 -14.67
C THR A 245 -4.80 21.04 -13.19
N ALA A 246 -4.12 20.21 -12.41
CA ALA A 246 -4.02 20.35 -10.96
C ALA A 246 -2.56 20.60 -10.61
N GLN A 247 -2.30 21.64 -9.83
CA GLN A 247 -0.97 21.96 -9.33
C GLN A 247 -0.98 21.89 -7.81
N TYR A 248 0.03 21.23 -7.27
CA TYR A 248 0.25 21.07 -5.84
C TYR A 248 1.54 21.82 -5.47
N PRO A 249 1.44 23.07 -5.00
CA PRO A 249 2.58 23.88 -4.62
C PRO A 249 3.40 23.21 -3.52
N ASP A 250 4.72 23.21 -3.67
CA ASP A 250 5.66 22.54 -2.76
C ASP A 250 5.26 21.09 -2.43
N GLY A 251 4.58 20.41 -3.36
CA GLY A 251 3.98 19.09 -3.15
C GLY A 251 5.00 17.95 -2.98
N LEU A 252 6.22 18.14 -3.45
CA LEU A 252 7.32 17.19 -3.33
C LEU A 252 8.48 17.83 -2.56
N ARG A 253 8.89 17.20 -1.46
CA ARG A 253 10.07 17.59 -0.68
C ARG A 253 11.20 16.59 -0.90
N ILE A 254 12.38 17.09 -1.25
CA ILE A 254 13.59 16.29 -1.45
C ILE A 254 14.71 16.84 -0.58
N ASN A 255 15.38 15.96 0.16
CA ASN A 255 16.65 16.27 0.80
C ASN A 255 17.72 15.38 0.17
N SER A 256 18.83 15.95 -0.28
CA SER A 256 19.92 15.18 -0.87
C SER A 256 21.26 15.90 -0.72
N ILE A 257 22.29 15.14 -0.34
CA ILE A 257 23.66 15.63 -0.21
C ILE A 257 24.51 15.48 -1.48
N THR A 258 24.06 14.70 -2.46
CA THR A 258 24.62 14.61 -3.82
C THR A 258 23.60 15.04 -4.86
N ASP A 259 24.01 15.12 -6.12
CA ASP A 259 23.04 15.30 -7.21
C ASP A 259 22.10 14.10 -7.24
N PHE A 260 20.91 14.27 -7.81
CA PHE A 260 19.86 13.27 -7.72
C PHE A 260 18.98 13.23 -8.97
N GLU A 261 18.28 12.11 -9.11
CA GLU A 261 17.17 11.96 -10.04
C GLU A 261 15.92 11.43 -9.33
N VAL A 262 14.75 11.85 -9.82
CA VAL A 262 13.46 11.32 -9.38
C VAL A 262 12.84 10.54 -10.51
N ASN A 263 12.70 9.24 -10.28
CA ASN A 263 12.04 8.31 -11.17
C ASN A 263 10.61 8.08 -10.67
N ILE A 264 9.64 8.19 -11.58
CA ILE A 264 8.22 8.04 -11.27
C ILE A 264 7.63 6.93 -12.13
N LYS A 265 6.76 6.12 -11.53
CA LYS A 265 5.92 5.15 -12.22
C LYS A 265 4.57 4.99 -11.55
N ALA A 266 3.56 4.59 -12.31
CA ALA A 266 2.31 4.08 -11.79
C ALA A 266 2.43 2.61 -11.38
N LEU A 267 1.57 2.18 -10.46
CA LEU A 267 1.42 0.78 -10.09
C LEU A 267 0.59 -0.03 -11.09
N ASP A 268 -0.48 0.57 -11.63
CA ASP A 268 -1.35 -0.07 -12.63
C ASP A 268 -1.10 0.54 -14.02
N PRO A 269 -1.38 -0.19 -15.12
CA PRO A 269 -1.31 0.35 -16.48
C PRO A 269 -2.47 1.29 -16.84
N GLU A 270 -3.51 1.34 -16.00
CA GLU A 270 -4.74 2.09 -16.22
C GLU A 270 -5.27 2.64 -14.89
N PHE A 271 -6.02 3.75 -14.92
CA PHE A 271 -6.89 4.08 -13.79
C PHE A 271 -8.09 3.14 -13.78
N LYS A 272 -8.60 2.84 -12.58
CA LYS A 272 -9.82 2.04 -12.42
C LYS A 272 -10.83 2.73 -11.54
N ASN A 273 -12.11 2.53 -11.85
CA ASN A 273 -13.21 2.92 -10.96
C ASN A 273 -13.78 1.71 -10.20
N ALA A 274 -14.68 1.95 -9.24
CA ALA A 274 -15.30 0.90 -8.42
C ALA A 274 -16.08 -0.15 -9.23
N ALA A 275 -16.53 0.21 -10.44
CA ALA A 275 -17.21 -0.70 -11.35
C ALA A 275 -16.24 -1.39 -12.35
N ASN A 276 -14.93 -1.37 -12.06
CA ASN A 276 -13.85 -1.97 -12.84
C ASN A 276 -13.78 -1.48 -14.31
N ASN A 277 -14.34 -0.31 -14.61
CA ASN A 277 -14.06 0.35 -15.88
C ASN A 277 -12.66 0.95 -15.82
N THR A 278 -11.98 0.92 -16.95
CA THR A 278 -10.60 1.37 -17.06
C THR A 278 -10.51 2.69 -17.80
N LEU A 279 -9.48 3.45 -17.48
CA LEU A 279 -9.09 4.64 -18.21
C LEU A 279 -7.58 4.58 -18.42
N ASP A 280 -7.17 4.73 -19.67
CA ASP A 280 -5.76 4.67 -20.08
C ASP A 280 -4.92 5.68 -19.30
N LEU A 281 -3.76 5.27 -18.79
CA LEU A 281 -2.86 6.18 -18.06
C LEU A 281 -2.31 7.32 -18.92
N SER A 282 -2.21 7.14 -20.23
CA SER A 282 -1.67 8.14 -21.15
C SER A 282 -2.46 9.46 -21.16
N VAL A 283 -3.67 9.47 -20.59
CA VAL A 283 -4.45 10.70 -20.39
C VAL A 283 -3.81 11.65 -19.38
N LEU A 284 -2.95 11.14 -18.48
CA LEU A 284 -2.34 11.90 -17.39
C LEU A 284 -0.86 12.16 -17.67
N ASN A 285 -0.51 13.43 -17.84
CA ASN A 285 0.86 13.92 -17.83
C ASN A 285 1.23 14.48 -16.45
N LEU A 286 2.50 14.31 -16.07
CA LEU A 286 3.07 14.87 -14.85
C LEU A 286 4.31 15.71 -15.18
N GLN A 287 4.49 16.78 -14.41
CA GLN A 287 5.72 17.56 -14.35
C GLN A 287 6.09 17.88 -12.90
N LEU A 288 7.38 17.81 -12.59
CA LEU A 288 7.95 18.35 -11.35
C LEU A 288 8.57 19.71 -11.64
N GLN A 289 8.07 20.78 -11.04
CA GLN A 289 8.61 22.13 -11.28
C GLN A 289 9.42 22.58 -10.07
N PRO A 290 10.61 23.17 -10.26
CA PRO A 290 11.35 23.81 -9.18
C PRO A 290 10.46 24.81 -8.43
N ALA A 291 10.48 24.74 -7.10
CA ALA A 291 9.69 25.60 -6.24
C ALA A 291 10.58 26.15 -5.12
N THR A 292 10.11 26.13 -3.87
CA THR A 292 10.83 26.72 -2.72
C THR A 292 12.21 26.05 -2.52
N ASP A 293 13.26 26.86 -2.38
CA ASP A 293 14.64 26.43 -2.13
C ASP A 293 15.22 25.39 -3.12
N ALA A 294 14.60 25.26 -4.30
CA ALA A 294 15.08 24.37 -5.33
C ALA A 294 16.43 24.86 -5.89
N SER A 295 17.40 23.96 -5.90
CA SER A 295 18.69 24.20 -6.53
C SER A 295 18.58 24.06 -8.05
N LYS A 296 19.72 24.13 -8.75
CA LYS A 296 19.75 23.99 -10.20
C LYS A 296 19.10 22.68 -10.63
N THR A 297 18.15 22.79 -11.55
CA THR A 297 17.47 21.66 -12.18
C THR A 297 17.98 21.50 -13.61
N TYR A 298 18.49 20.32 -13.94
CA TYR A 298 19.00 20.01 -15.28
C TYR A 298 17.92 19.52 -16.23
N SER A 299 16.93 18.80 -15.70
CA SER A 299 15.84 18.23 -16.49
C SER A 299 14.59 18.11 -15.64
N ASN A 300 13.45 18.51 -16.19
CA ASN A 300 12.13 18.38 -15.57
C ASN A 300 11.01 18.32 -16.62
N PRO A 301 11.01 17.26 -17.46
CA PRO A 301 10.10 17.16 -18.59
C PRO A 301 8.65 17.00 -18.16
N ILE A 302 7.73 17.34 -19.07
CA ILE A 302 6.33 16.93 -18.99
C ILE A 302 6.23 15.58 -19.69
N LEU A 303 5.89 14.53 -18.95
CA LEU A 303 5.80 13.17 -19.50
C LEU A 303 4.47 12.51 -19.12
N PRO A 304 3.93 11.61 -19.96
CA PRO A 304 2.79 10.78 -19.59
C PRO A 304 3.20 9.77 -18.52
N ILE A 305 2.34 9.56 -17.52
CA ILE A 305 2.57 8.53 -16.51
C ILE A 305 2.45 7.15 -17.15
N SER A 306 3.36 6.26 -16.78
CA SER A 306 3.35 4.86 -17.21
C SER A 306 3.78 3.92 -16.09
N THR A 307 3.62 2.61 -16.30
CA THR A 307 4.11 1.58 -15.37
C THR A 307 5.63 1.38 -15.44
N SER A 308 6.28 1.91 -16.47
CA SER A 308 7.73 1.93 -16.61
C SER A 308 8.29 3.13 -15.86
N ALA A 309 9.34 2.92 -15.06
CA ALA A 309 10.02 4.02 -14.38
C ALA A 309 10.63 4.97 -15.42
N GLN A 310 10.29 6.26 -15.31
CA GLN A 310 10.83 7.32 -16.15
C GLN A 310 11.38 8.43 -15.26
N THR A 311 12.40 9.14 -15.76
CA THR A 311 13.02 10.25 -15.04
C THR A 311 12.25 11.54 -15.26
N TYR A 312 11.64 12.06 -14.19
CA TYR A 312 10.84 13.30 -14.22
C TYR A 312 11.59 14.51 -13.65
N LEU A 313 12.72 14.28 -12.98
CA LEU A 313 13.53 15.34 -12.42
C LEU A 313 15.00 14.89 -12.35
N ILE A 314 15.90 15.75 -12.78
CA ILE A 314 17.34 15.66 -12.51
C ILE A 314 17.75 17.00 -11.88
N GLY A 315 18.20 16.95 -10.62
CA GLY A 315 18.51 18.14 -9.82
C GLY A 315 19.86 18.06 -9.13
N THR A 316 20.37 19.22 -8.70
CA THR A 316 21.60 19.30 -7.91
C THR A 316 21.34 19.24 -6.41
N ALA A 317 22.31 18.75 -5.65
CA ALA A 317 22.26 18.75 -4.18
C ALA A 317 22.23 20.16 -3.57
N ASN A 318 21.60 20.29 -2.40
CA ASN A 318 21.79 21.46 -1.52
C ASN A 318 22.99 21.26 -0.55
N LYS A 319 23.72 20.14 -0.67
CA LYS A 319 24.91 19.74 0.13
C LYS A 319 24.73 19.82 1.66
N SER A 320 23.49 19.97 2.12
CA SER A 320 23.12 20.12 3.53
C SER A 320 21.91 19.26 3.81
N LYS A 321 22.03 18.39 4.81
CA LYS A 321 20.94 17.51 5.27
C LYS A 321 19.76 18.26 5.88
N LYS A 322 19.88 19.57 6.13
CA LYS A 322 18.87 20.39 6.80
C LYS A 322 18.19 21.39 5.87
N LYS A 323 18.54 21.38 4.58
CA LYS A 323 17.99 22.29 3.57
C LYS A 323 17.23 21.49 2.52
N PRO A 324 15.99 21.07 2.82
CA PRO A 324 15.17 20.42 1.83
C PRO A 324 14.89 21.37 0.65
N GLN A 325 14.75 20.78 -0.53
CA GLN A 325 14.35 21.41 -1.76
C GLN A 325 12.91 21.01 -2.06
N TYR A 326 12.11 21.97 -2.52
CA TYR A 326 10.71 21.74 -2.82
C TYR A 326 10.42 21.86 -4.30
N PHE A 327 9.49 21.04 -4.77
CA PHE A 327 9.04 21.01 -6.16
C PHE A 327 7.51 20.98 -6.18
N ASN A 328 6.92 21.76 -7.08
CA ASN A 328 5.49 21.66 -7.36
C ASN A 328 5.26 20.37 -8.14
N ILE A 329 4.18 19.66 -7.78
CA ILE A 329 3.69 18.53 -8.59
C ILE A 329 2.57 19.07 -9.46
N GLN A 330 2.76 19.07 -10.77
CA GLN A 330 1.73 19.46 -11.72
C GLN A 330 1.25 18.24 -12.49
N TYR A 331 -0.06 18.02 -12.43
CA TYR A 331 -0.75 17.01 -13.23
C TYR A 331 -1.57 17.71 -14.32
N ASN A 332 -1.52 17.18 -15.53
CA ASN A 332 -2.37 17.60 -16.64
C ASN A 332 -3.08 16.37 -17.19
N ALA A 333 -4.41 16.35 -17.11
CA ALA A 333 -5.21 15.31 -17.70
C ALA A 333 -5.93 15.83 -18.94
N SER A 334 -5.85 15.10 -20.05
CA SER A 334 -6.59 15.43 -21.27
C SER A 334 -7.02 14.16 -21.99
N PHE A 335 -8.15 14.24 -22.70
CA PHE A 335 -8.70 13.12 -23.44
C PHE A 335 -8.62 13.39 -24.94
N ASP A 336 -8.29 12.35 -25.71
CA ASP A 336 -8.56 12.36 -27.14
C ASP A 336 -10.09 12.39 -27.36
N GLN A 337 -10.56 13.24 -28.28
CA GLN A 337 -11.98 13.39 -28.59
C GLN A 337 -12.65 12.09 -29.00
N GLN A 338 -11.90 11.19 -29.64
CA GLN A 338 -12.42 9.86 -30.02
C GLN A 338 -12.64 8.97 -28.79
N LYS A 339 -11.78 9.07 -27.77
CA LYS A 339 -11.85 8.29 -26.52
C LYS A 339 -12.96 8.79 -25.57
N LEU A 340 -13.35 10.08 -25.64
CA LEU A 340 -14.41 10.64 -24.79
C LEU A 340 -15.75 9.91 -24.94
N SER A 341 -16.05 9.36 -26.11
CA SER A 341 -17.32 8.67 -26.39
C SER A 341 -17.44 7.29 -25.72
N THR A 342 -16.31 6.69 -25.32
CA THR A 342 -16.25 5.33 -24.75
C THR A 342 -15.98 5.31 -23.26
N ILE A 343 -15.52 6.43 -22.69
CA ILE A 343 -15.24 6.57 -21.26
C ILE A 343 -16.56 6.72 -20.50
N LYS A 344 -16.76 5.87 -19.49
CA LYS A 344 -17.90 5.99 -18.57
C LYS A 344 -17.59 7.06 -17.52
N SER A 345 -18.60 7.82 -17.11
CA SER A 345 -18.46 8.73 -15.97
C SER A 345 -18.19 7.94 -14.68
N GLY A 346 -17.27 8.42 -13.85
CA GLY A 346 -17.00 7.85 -12.53
C GLY A 346 -15.72 8.39 -11.90
N ALA A 347 -15.45 7.98 -10.66
CA ALA A 347 -14.20 8.27 -9.99
C ALA A 347 -13.17 7.19 -10.32
N TYR A 348 -12.13 7.57 -11.05
CA TYR A 348 -11.04 6.69 -11.46
C TYR A 348 -9.80 6.97 -10.62
N GLN A 349 -9.11 5.92 -10.18
CA GLN A 349 -7.94 6.05 -9.30
C GLN A 349 -6.80 5.13 -9.73
N THR A 350 -5.58 5.59 -9.46
CA THR A 350 -4.34 4.82 -9.57
C THR A 350 -3.41 5.22 -8.42
N SER A 351 -2.29 4.52 -8.27
CA SER A 351 -1.24 4.86 -7.31
C SER A 351 0.07 5.12 -8.04
N ILE A 352 0.76 6.19 -7.64
CA ILE A 352 2.01 6.64 -8.25
C ILE A 352 3.12 6.50 -7.22
N ILE A 353 4.26 5.95 -7.63
CA ILE A 353 5.46 5.80 -6.82
C ILE A 353 6.52 6.78 -7.30
N TYR A 354 7.13 7.47 -6.34
CA TYR A 354 8.28 8.34 -6.53
C TYR A 354 9.51 7.67 -5.92
N VAL A 355 10.57 7.54 -6.70
CA VAL A 355 11.84 6.95 -6.27
C VAL A 355 12.93 8.00 -6.45
N LEU A 356 13.59 8.35 -5.35
CA LEU A 356 14.78 9.20 -5.35
C LEU A 356 16.02 8.32 -5.52
N THR A 357 16.92 8.70 -6.42
CA THR A 357 18.19 8.00 -6.64
C THR A 357 19.35 9.01 -6.64
N PRO A 358 20.42 8.78 -5.85
CA PRO A 358 21.64 9.59 -5.92
C PRO A 358 22.32 9.45 -7.29
N ARG A 359 22.95 10.53 -7.78
CA ARG A 359 23.76 10.58 -9.01
C ARG A 359 25.22 10.83 -8.72
#